data_AF-A0A653CAY0-F1
#
_entry.id   AF-A0A653CAY0-F1
#
_cell.length_a   1.000
_cell.length_b   1.000
_cell.length_c   1.000
_cell.angle_alpha   90.00
_cell.angle_beta   90.00
_cell.angle_gamma   90.00
#
_symmetry.space_group_name_H-M   'P 1'
#
loop_
_entity.id
_entity.type
_entity.pdbx_description
1 polymer ?
#
loop_
_entity_poly.entity_id
_entity_poly.type
_entity_poly.pdbx_seq_one_letter_code
_entity_poly.pdbx_strand_id
1 'polypeptide(L)' 'MSVVHGTQELSDPVEEMLKKTGCIELHYKVQECIAETHDWRKCQDRVSDFKKCMNEYHRQKLSGKA' A
#
# COMPACT_ATOMS: atom_id res chain seq x y z
N MET A 1 1.72 28.35 -9.02
CA MET A 1 1.01 27.51 -8.03
C MET A 1 0.12 26.57 -8.82
N SER A 2 0.61 25.37 -9.11
CA SER A 2 -0.07 24.43 -10.00
C SER A 2 0.16 23.02 -9.47
N VAL A 3 -0.75 22.53 -8.64
CA VAL A 3 -1.04 21.10 -8.62
C VAL A 3 -2.55 20.99 -8.65
N VAL A 4 -3.05 20.77 -9.86
CA VAL A 4 -4.37 20.24 -10.12
C VAL A 4 -4.34 18.80 -9.61
N HIS A 5 -4.60 18.57 -8.33
CA HIS A 5 -4.93 17.24 -7.82
C HIS A 5 -6.45 17.21 -7.65
N GLY A 6 -7.09 16.47 -8.55
CA GLY A 6 -8.52 16.49 -8.80
C GLY A 6 -9.36 16.24 -7.56
N THR A 7 -10.41 17.03 -7.46
CA THR A 7 -11.58 16.79 -6.63
C THR A 7 -12.28 15.51 -7.08
N GLN A 8 -11.93 14.38 -6.45
CA GLN A 8 -12.80 13.20 -6.29
C GLN A 8 -12.84 12.88 -4.79
N GLU A 9 -13.67 13.64 -4.07
CA GLU A 9 -14.00 13.43 -2.65
C GLU A 9 -14.44 11.96 -2.41
N LEU A 10 -13.94 11.16 -1.47
CA LEU A 10 -13.36 11.40 -0.14
C LEU A 10 -12.19 10.44 0.20
N SER A 11 -11.74 9.60 -0.73
CA SER A 11 -10.67 8.62 -0.51
C SER A 11 -9.74 8.50 -1.70
N ASP A 12 -8.44 8.47 -1.42
CA ASP A 12 -7.42 8.25 -2.45
C ASP A 12 -7.63 6.87 -3.12
N PRO A 13 -7.67 6.79 -4.47
CA PRO A 13 -7.93 5.54 -5.18
C PRO A 13 -6.93 4.41 -4.83
N VAL A 14 -5.69 4.75 -4.48
CA VAL A 14 -4.69 3.78 -4.03
C VAL A 14 -5.08 3.28 -2.64
N GLU A 15 -5.46 4.16 -1.73
CA GLU A 15 -5.91 3.77 -0.39
C GLU A 15 -7.14 2.85 -0.42
N GLU A 16 -8.12 3.13 -1.28
CA GLU A 16 -9.27 2.24 -1.48
C GLU A 16 -8.86 0.86 -2.01
N MET A 17 -7.95 0.83 -2.97
CA MET A 17 -7.41 -0.42 -3.49
C MET A 17 -6.71 -1.20 -2.37
N LEU A 18 -5.86 -0.54 -1.59
CA LEU A 18 -5.15 -1.15 -0.48
C LEU A 18 -6.09 -1.71 0.59
N LYS A 19 -7.18 -1.00 0.91
CA LYS A 19 -8.26 -1.51 1.80
C LYS A 19 -8.88 -2.78 1.24
N LYS A 20 -9.18 -2.84 -0.07
CA LYS A 20 -9.73 -4.04 -0.73
C LYS A 20 -8.75 -5.23 -0.71
N THR A 21 -7.45 -4.98 -0.74
CA THR A 21 -6.43 -6.06 -0.64
C THR A 21 -6.24 -6.59 0.78
N GLY A 22 -6.70 -5.87 1.82
CA GLY A 22 -6.38 -6.17 3.21
C GLY A 22 -4.94 -5.80 3.61
N CYS A 23 -4.12 -5.29 2.70
CA CYS A 23 -2.71 -4.95 2.96
C CYS A 23 -2.50 -3.50 3.46
N ILE A 24 -3.57 -2.76 3.75
CA ILE A 24 -3.50 -1.33 4.10
C ILE A 24 -2.71 -1.05 5.39
N GLU A 25 -2.82 -1.91 6.42
CA GLU A 25 -2.08 -1.71 7.66
C GLU A 25 -0.56 -1.86 7.46
N LEU A 26 -0.15 -2.78 6.60
CA LEU A 26 1.26 -2.96 6.25
C LEU A 26 1.79 -1.77 5.44
N HIS A 27 0.95 -1.15 4.62
CA HIS A 27 1.29 0.10 3.95
C HIS A 27 1.53 1.24 4.97
N TYR A 28 0.64 1.40 5.96
CA TYR A 28 0.85 2.42 7.00
C TYR A 28 2.12 2.19 7.81
N LYS A 29 2.47 0.93 8.15
CA LYS A 29 3.75 0.61 8.81
C LYS A 29 4.97 1.00 7.99
N VAL A 30 4.89 0.88 6.66
CA VAL A 30 5.95 1.34 5.76
C VAL A 30 6.04 2.87 5.78
N GLN A 31 4.91 3.57 5.70
CA GLN A 31 4.87 5.03 5.76
C GLN A 31 5.42 5.57 7.08
N GLU A 32 5.02 4.96 8.21
CA GLU A 32 5.51 5.29 9.55
C GLU A 32 7.03 5.11 9.64
N CYS A 33 7.55 3.96 9.19
CA CYS A 33 9.00 3.73 9.19
C CYS A 33 9.76 4.76 8.33
N ILE A 34 9.24 5.12 7.15
CA ILE A 34 9.86 6.13 6.30
C ILE A 34 9.79 7.51 6.95
N ALA A 35 8.68 7.85 7.61
CA ALA A 35 8.51 9.11 8.32
C ALA A 35 9.46 9.23 9.53
N GLU A 36 9.70 8.13 10.26
CA GLU A 36 10.65 8.11 11.38
C GLU A 36 12.10 8.17 10.89
N THR A 37 12.46 7.27 9.97
CA THR A 37 13.85 7.07 9.55
C THR A 37 14.32 8.06 8.50
N HIS A 38 13.39 8.68 7.77
CA HIS A 38 13.63 9.49 6.57
C HIS A 38 14.43 8.75 5.49
N ASP A 39 14.52 7.41 5.57
CA ASP A 39 15.29 6.57 4.67
C ASP A 39 14.57 5.23 4.46
N TRP A 40 13.88 5.13 3.32
CA TRP A 40 13.15 3.92 2.94
C TRP A 40 14.02 2.66 2.87
N ARG A 41 15.35 2.79 2.67
CA ARG A 41 16.26 1.64 2.66
C ARG A 41 16.38 0.96 4.02
N LYS A 42 16.09 1.67 5.12
CA LYS A 42 16.04 1.11 6.48
C LYS A 42 14.72 0.39 6.78
N CYS A 43 13.73 0.56 5.90
CA CYS A 43 12.39 0.00 6.07
C CYS A 43 12.17 -1.30 5.28
N GLN A 44 13.24 -1.95 4.81
CA GLN A 44 13.15 -3.15 3.94
C GLN A 44 12.31 -4.28 4.53
N ASP A 45 12.36 -4.51 5.84
CA ASP A 45 11.54 -5.54 6.48
C ASP A 45 10.03 -5.25 6.31
N ARG A 46 9.62 -4.01 6.57
CA ARG A 46 8.22 -3.56 6.46
C ARG A 46 7.75 -3.62 5.00
N VAL A 47 8.62 -3.22 4.06
CA VAL A 47 8.37 -3.29 2.62
C VAL A 47 8.26 -4.74 2.14
N SER A 48 9.08 -5.65 2.68
CA SER A 48 9.04 -7.08 2.37
C SER A 48 7.72 -7.70 2.81
N ASP A 49 7.24 -7.38 4.01
CA ASP A 49 5.97 -7.88 4.51
C ASP A 49 4.78 -7.35 3.72
N PHE A 50 4.77 -6.05 3.39
CA PHE A 50 3.78 -5.48 2.49
C PHE A 50 3.76 -6.17 1.12
N LYS A 51 4.94 -6.44 0.54
CA LYS A 51 5.08 -7.16 -0.72
C LYS A 51 4.56 -8.60 -0.63
N LYS A 52 4.82 -9.32 0.47
CA LYS A 52 4.28 -10.68 0.68
C LYS A 52 2.76 -10.69 0.68
N CYS A 53 2.14 -9.74 1.39
CA CYS A 53 0.68 -9.59 1.43
C CYS A 53 0.10 -9.37 0.03
N MET A 54 0.68 -8.42 -0.72
CA MET A 54 0.24 -8.13 -2.10
C MET A 54 0.40 -9.33 -3.05
N ASN A 55 1.51 -10.05 -2.95
CA ASN A 55 1.72 -11.26 -3.74
C ASN A 55 0.71 -12.35 -3.38
N GLU A 56 0.33 -12.47 -2.11
CA GLU A 56 -0.69 -13.41 -1.69
C GLU A 56 -2.07 -13.05 -2.25
N TYR A 57 -2.46 -11.78 -2.14
CA TYR A 57 -3.69 -11.28 -2.76
C TYR A 57 -3.71 -11.55 -4.27
N HIS A 58 -2.60 -11.31 -4.98
CA HIS A 58 -2.50 -11.64 -6.40
C HIS A 58 -2.63 -13.14 -6.67
N ARG A 59 -1.99 -14.00 -5.87
CA ARG A 59 -2.14 -15.46 -6.00
C ARG A 59 -3.59 -15.89 -5.78
N GLN A 60 -4.25 -15.38 -4.74
CA GLN A 60 -5.65 -15.69 -4.42
C GLN A 60 -6.60 -15.22 -5.54
N LYS A 61 -6.37 -14.01 -6.08
CA LYS A 61 -7.14 -13.47 -7.21
C LYS A 61 -6.99 -14.31 -8.48
N LEU A 62 -5.82 -14.91 -8.69
CA LEU A 62 -5.55 -15.81 -9.81
C LEU A 62 -6.11 -17.22 -9.58
N SER A 63 -6.14 -17.71 -8.34
CA SER A 63 -6.68 -19.03 -7.99
C SER A 63 -8.20 -19.07 -7.87
N GLY A 64 -8.85 -17.96 -7.53
CA GLY A 64 -10.32 -17.83 -7.44
C GLY A 64 -11.02 -17.59 -8.79
N LYS A 65 -10.34 -17.85 -9.91
CA LYS A 65 -10.83 -17.65 -11.28
C LYS A 65 -10.95 -18.99 -12.05
N ALA A 66 -11.38 -20.04 -11.34
CA ALA A 66 -11.83 -21.32 -11.87
C ALA A 66 -13.34 -21.44 -11.69
#